data_AF-A0A401Y4E8-F1
#
_entry.id   AF-A0A401Y4E8-F1
#
_cell.length_a   1.000
_cell.length_b   1.000
_cell.length_c   1.000
_cell.angle_alpha   90.00
_cell.angle_beta   90.00
_cell.angle_gamma   90.00
#
_symmetry.space_group_name_H-M   'P 1'
#
loop_
_entity.id
_entity.type
_entity.pdbx_description
1 polymer ?
#
loop_
_entity_poly.entity_id
_entity_poly.type
_entity_poly.pdbx_seq_one_letter_code
_entity_poly.pdbx_strand_id
1 'polypeptide(L)'
;MRRRPRDLALDAWPLLLAVVLTLPLLTHGGYPLARDLVFVPHQPWTDASVGLGDAAPRAVPLDAVVSLLTKLVDGGVLARLVLPLVLATAGWGTHRLVRDLGTVGRLAAGGFAVWNPYVVERLALGQWALLAAYAALPWLVMAARRFREGGGPRDLGAVTAWLGLAALTPTGGALGALVALVTGARRARRTWWLVGVGVLLNLTWLVPSLLGPGGGTSDPAGVDAFSAGAEGPGGVLTALVGLGGIWDALSVPATRDSWWSTVTAVLVVAVLAIGARRVPDVRRLAVLGGVGLLLAFASSVPGGDDVVRWLVDTVPGAGLLRDSQKFLAPFVVLVAASFGVAADRAVAAVRAHGPEVVLAVALLAVPLPVALVPDGPGLTWDTVRPVDYPAGLDQVAALMDAGPAGARVVTLPWRSYRVFSWGNGLSSSDPALRWFDRPVLVSTDLQVGDTRIDGEGPDQPDLTTAHDVTWVLVYLDDPAAKRLDVGGLDAVYRDDQVALYRVPGAAVPPGASTGDRALVGLVDALALLVVLAGLGAALSRRRVRHEEPVKRQTP
;
A
#
# COMPACT_ATOMS: atom_id res chain seq x y z
N MET A 1 10.98 -5.59 32.79
CA MET A 1 11.82 -4.70 31.97
C MET A 1 11.18 -3.31 31.96
N ARG A 2 11.64 -2.35 32.76
CA ARG A 2 11.17 -0.95 32.67
C ARG A 2 11.79 -0.35 31.40
N ARG A 3 11.00 -0.09 30.35
CA ARG A 3 11.48 0.67 29.18
C ARG A 3 11.90 2.07 29.67
N ARG A 4 13.01 2.60 29.17
CA ARG A 4 13.46 3.95 29.55
C ARG A 4 12.45 4.98 28.99
N PRO A 5 12.12 6.06 29.73
CA PRO A 5 11.16 7.08 29.27
C PRO A 5 11.45 7.61 27.86
N ARG A 6 12.74 7.73 27.50
CA ARG A 6 13.20 8.09 26.16
C ARG A 6 12.69 7.16 25.06
N ASP A 7 12.74 5.85 25.29
CA ASP A 7 12.33 4.87 24.27
C ASP A 7 10.81 4.91 24.06
N LEU A 8 10.05 5.17 25.13
CA LEU A 8 8.61 5.39 25.04
C LEU A 8 8.28 6.64 24.22
N ALA A 9 8.96 7.76 24.46
CA ALA A 9 8.75 8.98 23.68
C ALA A 9 9.06 8.80 22.19
N LEU A 10 10.13 8.07 21.87
CA LEU A 10 10.54 7.79 20.50
C LEU A 10 9.55 6.90 19.74
N ASP A 11 8.90 5.96 20.42
CA ASP A 11 7.85 5.11 19.84
C ASP A 11 6.48 5.83 19.83
N ALA A 12 6.19 6.64 20.84
CA ALA A 12 4.91 7.35 20.96
C ALA A 12 4.76 8.47 19.91
N TRP A 13 5.85 9.15 19.53
CA TRP A 13 5.79 10.26 18.58
C TRP A 13 5.29 9.84 17.17
N PRO A 14 5.88 8.82 16.49
CA PRO A 14 5.32 8.30 15.25
C PRO A 14 3.87 7.82 15.36
N LEU A 15 3.53 7.17 16.47
CA LEU A 15 2.16 6.69 16.70
C LEU A 15 1.17 7.85 16.85
N LEU A 16 1.55 8.91 17.57
CA LEU A 16 0.73 10.11 17.71
C LEU A 16 0.44 10.75 16.34
N LEU A 17 1.47 10.92 15.51
CA LEU A 17 1.31 11.48 14.16
C LEU A 17 0.40 10.59 13.29
N ALA A 18 0.59 9.27 13.35
CA ALA A 18 -0.25 8.32 12.65
C ALA A 18 -1.72 8.39 13.08
N VAL A 19 -1.97 8.48 14.39
CA VAL A 19 -3.31 8.67 14.97
C VAL A 19 -3.92 9.99 14.52
N VAL A 20 -3.14 11.08 14.46
CA VAL A 20 -3.63 12.37 13.96
C VAL A 20 -4.06 12.26 12.49
N LEU A 21 -3.25 11.65 11.62
CA LEU A 21 -3.61 11.48 10.20
C LEU A 21 -4.83 10.58 9.97
N THR A 22 -5.17 9.73 10.96
CA THR A 22 -6.26 8.75 10.88
C THR A 22 -7.39 9.01 11.88
N LEU A 23 -7.44 10.21 12.47
CA LEU A 23 -8.31 10.55 13.59
C LEU A 23 -9.82 10.25 13.36
N PRO A 24 -10.40 10.44 12.15
CA PRO A 24 -11.80 10.08 11.88
C PRO A 24 -12.14 8.63 12.18
N LEU A 25 -11.20 7.69 11.98
CA LEU A 25 -11.40 6.27 12.28
C LEU A 25 -11.70 6.04 13.78
N LEU A 26 -11.08 6.83 14.65
CA LEU A 26 -11.20 6.70 16.11
C LEU A 26 -12.38 7.49 16.68
N THR A 27 -12.91 8.44 15.92
CA THR A 27 -13.95 9.38 16.38
C THR A 27 -15.32 9.11 15.79
N HIS A 28 -15.41 8.33 14.70
CA HIS A 28 -16.65 8.00 14.01
C HIS A 28 -16.87 6.48 13.91
N GLY A 29 -18.13 6.04 13.94
CA GLY A 29 -18.57 4.67 13.65
C GLY A 29 -18.60 4.37 12.15
N GLY A 30 -18.74 3.10 11.77
CA GLY A 30 -18.83 2.67 10.36
C GLY A 30 -17.50 2.14 9.78
N TYR A 31 -17.41 2.15 8.44
CA TYR A 31 -16.35 1.53 7.65
C TYR A 31 -15.72 2.52 6.65
N PRO A 32 -14.38 2.54 6.50
CA PRO A 32 -13.76 3.34 5.46
C PRO A 32 -14.15 2.88 4.04
N LEU A 33 -14.65 3.82 3.24
CA LEU A 33 -15.04 3.63 1.84
C LEU A 33 -14.67 4.90 1.05
N ALA A 34 -13.45 4.94 0.53
CA ALA A 34 -13.01 5.98 -0.40
C ALA A 34 -11.82 5.50 -1.21
N ARG A 35 -11.85 5.79 -2.51
CA ARG A 35 -10.82 5.46 -3.49
C ARG A 35 -10.47 3.97 -3.41
N ASP A 36 -9.22 3.64 -3.08
CA ASP A 36 -8.74 2.26 -2.91
C ASP A 36 -8.96 1.70 -1.49
N LEU A 37 -9.36 2.56 -0.55
CA LEU A 37 -9.63 2.22 0.85
C LEU A 37 -11.08 1.75 1.00
N VAL A 38 -11.29 0.44 0.85
CA VAL A 38 -12.60 -0.20 1.01
C VAL A 38 -12.49 -1.30 2.06
N PHE A 39 -13.11 -1.08 3.22
CA PHE A 39 -13.32 -2.09 4.25
C PHE A 39 -14.81 -2.41 4.35
N VAL A 40 -15.12 -3.68 4.55
CA VAL A 40 -16.49 -4.19 4.74
C VAL A 40 -16.55 -4.92 6.09
N PRO A 41 -17.74 -5.15 6.69
CA PRO A 41 -17.86 -5.86 7.97
C PRO A 41 -17.15 -7.22 7.95
N HIS A 42 -17.43 -8.01 6.91
CA HIS A 42 -16.83 -9.31 6.69
C HIS A 42 -16.47 -9.47 5.21
N GLN A 43 -15.17 -9.65 4.91
CA GLN A 43 -14.72 -9.88 3.54
C GLN A 43 -14.67 -11.39 3.28
N PRO A 44 -15.49 -11.93 2.36
CA PRO A 44 -15.54 -13.36 2.09
C PRO A 44 -14.29 -13.84 1.35
N TRP A 45 -14.02 -15.15 1.46
CA TRP A 45 -12.92 -15.80 0.77
C TRP A 45 -13.41 -16.30 -0.59
N THR A 46 -13.08 -15.57 -1.65
CA THR A 46 -13.51 -15.88 -3.03
C THR A 46 -12.33 -16.22 -3.93
N ASP A 47 -12.59 -16.77 -5.12
CA ASP A 47 -11.54 -16.97 -6.15
C ASP A 47 -10.81 -15.64 -6.47
N ALA A 48 -11.54 -14.52 -6.48
CA ALA A 48 -10.96 -13.19 -6.68
C ALA A 48 -10.00 -12.77 -5.55
N SER A 49 -10.26 -13.16 -4.29
CA SER A 49 -9.40 -12.82 -3.15
C SER A 49 -7.99 -13.39 -3.25
N VAL A 50 -7.82 -14.48 -4.00
CA VAL A 50 -6.52 -15.13 -4.30
C VAL A 50 -6.06 -14.92 -5.75
N GLY A 51 -6.74 -14.03 -6.51
CA GLY A 51 -6.34 -13.65 -7.86
C GLY A 51 -6.80 -14.56 -8.99
N LEU A 52 -7.76 -15.46 -8.73
CA LEU A 52 -8.40 -16.31 -9.74
C LEU A 52 -9.73 -15.73 -10.25
N GLY A 53 -9.95 -14.42 -10.05
CA GLY A 53 -11.09 -13.69 -10.59
C GLY A 53 -10.83 -13.17 -12.00
N ASP A 54 -11.84 -12.47 -12.56
CA ASP A 54 -11.79 -11.97 -13.94
C ASP A 54 -10.97 -10.67 -14.10
N ALA A 55 -10.60 -10.01 -13.00
CA ALA A 55 -9.80 -8.80 -13.01
C ALA A 55 -8.33 -9.08 -12.64
N ALA A 56 -7.43 -8.20 -13.05
CA ALA A 56 -6.01 -8.31 -12.71
C ALA A 56 -5.78 -8.37 -11.17
N PRO A 57 -4.89 -9.25 -10.67
CA PRO A 57 -4.70 -9.53 -9.23
C PRO A 57 -3.89 -8.44 -8.51
N ARG A 58 -4.41 -7.21 -8.50
CA ARG A 58 -3.73 -6.02 -7.96
C ARG A 58 -3.68 -5.97 -6.42
N ALA A 59 -4.58 -6.69 -5.76
CA ALA A 59 -4.71 -6.78 -4.32
C ALA A 59 -4.43 -8.20 -3.78
N VAL A 60 -3.61 -8.98 -4.48
CA VAL A 60 -3.27 -10.35 -4.07
C VAL A 60 -1.86 -10.37 -3.47
N PRO A 61 -1.64 -11.02 -2.31
CA PRO A 61 -2.61 -11.75 -1.48
C PRO A 61 -3.28 -10.88 -0.40
N LEU A 62 -3.29 -9.55 -0.53
CA LEU A 62 -3.90 -8.64 0.45
C LEU A 62 -5.35 -9.02 0.77
N ASP A 63 -6.20 -9.20 -0.22
CA ASP A 63 -7.62 -9.48 -0.02
C ASP A 63 -7.86 -10.83 0.66
N ALA A 64 -7.06 -11.86 0.33
CA ALA A 64 -7.05 -13.13 1.06
C ALA A 64 -6.66 -12.94 2.54
N VAL A 65 -5.63 -12.14 2.82
CA VAL A 65 -5.20 -11.84 4.19
C VAL A 65 -6.28 -11.07 4.95
N VAL A 66 -6.89 -10.05 4.33
CA VAL A 66 -7.99 -9.29 4.94
C VAL A 66 -9.18 -10.20 5.22
N SER A 67 -9.57 -11.06 4.27
CA SER A 67 -10.64 -12.05 4.47
C SER A 67 -10.40 -12.94 5.70
N LEU A 68 -9.16 -13.44 5.88
CA LEU A 68 -8.80 -14.23 7.06
C LEU A 68 -8.86 -13.43 8.35
N LEU A 69 -8.43 -12.17 8.33
CA LEU A 69 -8.48 -11.29 9.50
C LEU A 69 -9.92 -10.91 9.85
N THR A 70 -10.79 -10.72 8.86
CA THR A 70 -12.21 -10.39 9.08
C THR A 70 -13.05 -11.57 9.58
N LYS A 71 -12.48 -12.78 9.66
CA LYS A 71 -13.06 -13.89 10.42
C LYS A 71 -12.89 -13.73 11.94
N LEU A 72 -11.93 -12.92 12.37
CA LEU A 72 -11.57 -12.73 13.79
C LEU A 72 -12.11 -11.41 14.35
N VAL A 73 -12.11 -10.36 13.53
CA VAL A 73 -12.54 -9.02 13.92
C VAL A 73 -13.33 -8.38 12.80
N ASP A 74 -14.27 -7.50 13.13
CA ASP A 74 -14.97 -6.66 12.15
C ASP A 74 -13.98 -5.83 11.28
N GLY A 75 -14.25 -5.67 9.99
CA GLY A 75 -13.35 -4.96 9.08
C GLY A 75 -13.18 -3.47 9.39
N GLY A 76 -14.18 -2.81 9.99
CA GLY A 76 -14.05 -1.45 10.47
C GLY A 76 -13.12 -1.38 11.68
N VAL A 77 -13.16 -2.36 12.59
CA VAL A 77 -12.20 -2.50 13.69
C VAL A 77 -10.80 -2.78 13.14
N LEU A 78 -10.69 -3.65 12.13
CA LEU A 78 -9.43 -3.95 11.47
C LEU A 78 -8.79 -2.68 10.90
N ALA A 79 -9.55 -1.85 10.18
CA ALA A 79 -9.07 -0.58 9.64
C ALA A 79 -8.56 0.38 10.73
N ARG A 80 -9.31 0.53 11.83
CA ARG A 80 -8.96 1.36 13.00
C ARG A 80 -7.63 0.95 13.65
N LEU A 81 -7.25 -0.32 13.55
CA LEU A 81 -5.99 -0.83 14.06
C LEU A 81 -4.89 -0.73 13.02
N VAL A 82 -5.12 -1.23 11.80
CA VAL A 82 -4.07 -1.44 10.81
C VAL A 82 -3.57 -0.13 10.23
N LEU A 83 -4.44 0.84 9.91
CA LEU A 83 -4.01 2.10 9.29
C LEU A 83 -3.01 2.88 10.17
N PRO A 84 -3.32 3.21 11.44
CA PRO A 84 -2.34 3.90 12.29
C PRO A 84 -1.10 3.04 12.58
N LEU A 85 -1.24 1.71 12.69
CA LEU A 85 -0.09 0.84 12.93
C LEU A 85 0.87 0.77 11.73
N VAL A 86 0.35 0.75 10.50
CA VAL A 86 1.16 0.80 9.27
C VAL A 86 1.99 2.07 9.24
N LEU A 87 1.35 3.22 9.45
CA LEU A 87 2.04 4.51 9.48
C LEU A 87 3.08 4.58 10.60
N ALA A 88 2.68 4.20 11.83
CA ALA A 88 3.60 4.18 12.97
C ALA A 88 4.80 3.25 12.74
N THR A 89 4.60 2.12 12.05
CA THR A 89 5.66 1.16 11.70
C THR A 89 6.74 1.78 10.80
N ALA A 90 6.37 2.66 9.88
CA ALA A 90 7.32 3.41 9.06
C ALA A 90 8.22 4.30 9.93
N GLY A 91 7.61 5.06 10.85
CA GLY A 91 8.35 5.90 11.79
C GLY A 91 9.22 5.09 12.74
N TRP A 92 8.66 4.04 13.35
CA TRP A 92 9.36 3.10 14.25
C TRP A 92 10.59 2.47 13.60
N GLY A 93 10.47 2.07 12.33
CA GLY A 93 11.57 1.53 11.56
C GLY A 93 12.64 2.59 11.29
N THR A 94 12.23 3.78 10.87
CA THR A 94 13.16 4.83 10.46
C THR A 94 13.97 5.39 11.63
N HIS A 95 13.36 5.67 12.79
CA HIS A 95 14.13 6.15 13.94
C HIS A 95 15.03 5.06 14.57
N ARG A 96 14.77 3.78 14.29
CA ARG A 96 15.65 2.64 14.62
C ARG A 96 16.75 2.45 13.58
N LEU A 97 16.50 2.75 12.31
CA LEU A 97 17.52 2.77 11.26
C LEU A 97 18.62 3.77 11.62
N VAL A 98 18.26 4.94 12.17
CA VAL A 98 19.20 5.96 12.67
C VAL A 98 19.42 5.91 14.18
N ARG A 99 19.44 4.72 14.78
CA ARG A 99 19.55 4.53 16.25
C ARG A 99 20.78 5.16 16.90
N ASP A 100 21.83 5.42 16.13
CA ASP A 100 23.09 6.00 16.61
C ASP A 100 23.00 7.53 16.81
N LEU A 101 21.90 8.17 16.39
CA LEU A 101 21.64 9.59 16.61
C LEU A 101 21.08 9.89 18.01
N GLY A 102 21.14 11.16 18.39
CA GLY A 102 20.48 11.70 19.58
C GLY A 102 18.94 11.63 19.51
N THR A 103 18.27 11.97 20.61
CA THR A 103 16.80 11.91 20.70
C THR A 103 16.13 12.76 19.63
N VAL A 104 16.60 13.99 19.41
CA VAL A 104 16.02 14.92 18.43
C VAL A 104 16.14 14.37 17.01
N GLY A 105 17.32 13.89 16.61
CA GLY A 105 17.50 13.28 15.28
C GLY A 105 16.61 12.06 15.05
N ARG A 106 16.39 11.24 16.09
CA ARG A 106 15.50 10.08 16.00
C ARG A 106 14.01 10.48 15.94
N LEU A 107 13.57 11.46 16.74
CA LEU A 107 12.21 12.00 16.67
C LEU A 107 11.93 12.63 15.30
N ALA A 108 12.89 13.41 14.78
CA ALA A 108 12.82 14.03 13.46
C ALA A 108 12.72 12.98 12.34
N ALA A 109 13.58 11.96 12.33
CA ALA A 109 13.52 10.87 11.35
C ALA A 109 12.23 10.06 11.42
N GLY A 110 11.80 9.69 12.63
CA GLY A 110 10.57 8.95 12.84
C GLY A 110 9.33 9.75 12.45
N GLY A 111 9.29 11.04 12.79
CA GLY A 111 8.19 11.93 12.45
C GLY A 111 8.08 12.20 10.96
N PHE A 112 9.21 12.51 10.30
CA PHE A 112 9.23 12.73 8.85
C PHE A 112 8.81 11.48 8.07
N ALA A 113 9.15 10.27 8.54
CA ALA A 113 8.69 9.03 7.89
C ALA A 113 7.16 8.81 7.99
N VAL A 114 6.48 9.41 8.96
CA VAL A 114 5.02 9.32 9.10
C VAL A 114 4.32 10.48 8.39
N TRP A 115 4.91 11.68 8.46
CA TRP A 115 4.29 12.91 7.98
C TRP A 115 5.15 13.55 6.90
N ASN A 116 4.86 13.23 5.65
CA ASN A 116 5.51 13.77 4.46
C ASN A 116 4.53 13.69 3.26
N PRO A 117 4.78 14.42 2.17
CA PRO A 117 3.90 14.45 1.00
C PRO A 117 3.53 13.07 0.46
N TYR A 118 4.52 12.20 0.22
CA TYR A 118 4.30 10.82 -0.25
C TYR A 118 3.29 10.05 0.61
N VAL A 119 3.41 10.13 1.94
CA VAL A 119 2.50 9.39 2.84
C VAL A 119 1.10 9.98 2.82
N VAL A 120 0.99 11.31 2.84
CA VAL A 120 -0.29 12.03 2.84
C VAL A 120 -1.05 11.78 1.54
N GLU A 121 -0.41 11.99 0.39
CA GLU A 121 -1.01 11.79 -0.95
C GLU A 121 -1.43 10.33 -1.17
N ARG A 122 -0.59 9.37 -0.77
CA ARG A 122 -0.92 7.94 -0.92
C ARG A 122 -2.02 7.49 0.03
N LEU A 123 -2.10 8.05 1.23
CA LEU A 123 -3.21 7.78 2.14
C LEU A 123 -4.51 8.43 1.64
N ALA A 124 -4.45 9.62 1.05
CA ALA A 124 -5.59 10.29 0.43
C ALA A 124 -6.17 9.51 -0.76
N LEU A 125 -5.31 8.85 -1.55
CA LEU A 125 -5.74 7.87 -2.56
C LEU A 125 -6.25 6.53 -1.99
N GLY A 126 -6.19 6.33 -0.68
CA GLY A 126 -6.62 5.09 -0.04
C GLY A 126 -5.62 3.92 -0.19
N GLN A 127 -4.39 4.17 -0.63
CA GLN A 127 -3.38 3.15 -0.92
C GLN A 127 -2.63 2.65 0.33
N TRP A 128 -3.39 2.26 1.36
CA TRP A 128 -2.85 1.85 2.66
C TRP A 128 -1.95 0.60 2.58
N ALA A 129 -2.21 -0.33 1.65
CA ALA A 129 -1.41 -1.53 1.46
C ALA A 129 -0.03 -1.22 0.84
N LEU A 130 0.04 -0.23 -0.05
CA LEU A 130 1.32 0.28 -0.54
C LEU A 130 2.10 0.97 0.58
N LEU A 131 1.40 1.70 1.46
CA LEU A 131 2.01 2.29 2.66
C LEU A 131 2.51 1.23 3.64
N ALA A 132 1.89 0.05 3.71
CA ALA A 132 2.42 -1.09 4.47
C ALA A 132 3.76 -1.59 3.89
N ALA A 133 3.89 -1.64 2.56
CA ALA A 133 5.16 -1.94 1.91
C ALA A 133 6.23 -0.88 2.16
N TYR A 134 5.88 0.40 2.07
CA TYR A 134 6.75 1.52 2.47
C TYR A 134 7.21 1.38 3.94
N ALA A 135 6.29 1.09 4.85
CA ALA A 135 6.57 0.94 6.27
C ALA A 135 7.54 -0.21 6.57
N ALA A 136 7.51 -1.28 5.76
CA ALA A 136 8.44 -2.41 5.87
C ALA A 136 9.88 -2.08 5.46
N LEU A 137 10.08 -1.11 4.55
CA LEU A 137 11.40 -0.81 3.95
C LEU A 137 12.51 -0.50 4.97
N PRO A 138 12.36 0.43 5.94
CA PRO A 138 13.44 0.71 6.90
C PRO A 138 13.81 -0.54 7.71
N TRP A 139 12.86 -1.42 7.98
CA TRP A 139 13.10 -2.69 8.67
C TRP A 139 13.81 -3.71 7.78
N LEU A 140 13.43 -3.81 6.51
CA LEU A 140 14.11 -4.63 5.51
C LEU A 140 15.58 -4.21 5.37
N VAL A 141 15.85 -2.91 5.25
CA VAL A 141 17.22 -2.37 5.17
C VAL A 141 18.04 -2.82 6.37
N MET A 142 17.51 -2.67 7.59
CA MET A 142 18.20 -3.10 8.81
C MET A 142 18.41 -4.61 8.87
N ALA A 143 17.37 -5.41 8.57
CA ALA A 143 17.42 -6.86 8.66
C ALA A 143 18.35 -7.46 7.60
N ALA A 144 18.23 -7.02 6.35
CA ALA A 144 19.05 -7.45 5.23
C ALA A 144 20.52 -7.04 5.43
N ARG A 145 20.78 -5.84 5.96
CA ARG A 145 22.15 -5.44 6.36
C ARG A 145 22.74 -6.39 7.41
N ARG A 146 22.00 -6.72 8.47
CA ARG A 146 22.48 -7.67 9.48
C ARG A 146 22.71 -9.07 8.90
N PHE A 147 21.81 -9.51 8.03
CA PHE A 147 21.97 -10.78 7.30
C PHE A 147 23.21 -10.76 6.39
N ARG A 148 23.48 -9.67 5.69
CA ARG A 148 24.68 -9.48 4.89
C ARG A 148 25.96 -9.57 5.73
N GLU A 149 25.94 -9.01 6.93
CA GLU A 149 27.08 -8.93 7.83
C GLU A 149 27.33 -10.25 8.60
N GLY A 150 26.30 -10.88 9.14
CA GLY A 150 26.40 -12.10 9.96
C GLY A 150 25.85 -13.38 9.34
N GLY A 151 24.83 -13.27 8.48
CA GLY A 151 24.20 -14.40 7.77
C GLY A 151 23.47 -15.41 8.65
N GLY A 152 22.95 -14.98 9.81
CA GLY A 152 22.23 -15.85 10.73
C GLY A 152 20.76 -16.07 10.32
N PRO A 153 20.16 -17.22 10.70
CA PRO A 153 18.76 -17.55 10.38
C PRO A 153 17.77 -16.56 10.98
N ARG A 154 18.11 -15.92 12.11
CA ARG A 154 17.29 -14.88 12.74
C ARG A 154 17.15 -13.64 11.86
N ASP A 155 18.25 -13.21 11.23
CA ASP A 155 18.24 -12.03 10.36
C ASP A 155 17.54 -12.35 9.04
N LEU A 156 17.71 -13.56 8.50
CA LEU A 156 16.93 -14.04 7.37
C LEU A 156 15.44 -14.07 7.71
N GLY A 157 15.06 -14.63 8.86
CA GLY A 157 13.68 -14.66 9.30
C GLY A 157 13.07 -13.26 9.46
N ALA A 158 13.84 -12.30 9.94
CA ALA A 158 13.42 -10.90 9.97
C ALA A 158 13.24 -10.32 8.57
N VAL A 159 14.13 -10.60 7.62
CA VAL A 159 13.95 -10.21 6.20
C VAL A 159 12.66 -10.82 5.66
N THR A 160 12.45 -12.12 5.84
CA THR A 160 11.26 -12.84 5.38
C THR A 160 9.97 -12.23 5.94
N ALA A 161 9.93 -11.91 7.23
CA ALA A 161 8.75 -11.32 7.86
C ALA A 161 8.39 -9.94 7.28
N TRP A 162 9.38 -9.04 7.18
CA TRP A 162 9.15 -7.69 6.63
C TRP A 162 8.90 -7.72 5.13
N LEU A 163 9.50 -8.66 4.40
CA LEU A 163 9.22 -8.87 3.00
C LEU A 163 7.81 -9.42 2.79
N GLY A 164 7.32 -10.30 3.69
CA GLY A 164 5.94 -10.76 3.68
C GLY A 164 4.95 -9.61 3.81
N LEU A 165 5.21 -8.66 4.71
CA LEU A 165 4.40 -7.43 4.83
C LEU A 165 4.44 -6.60 3.54
N ALA A 166 5.61 -6.44 2.92
CA ALA A 166 5.73 -5.69 1.67
C ALA A 166 5.05 -6.40 0.49
N ALA A 167 5.12 -7.73 0.45
CA ALA A 167 4.58 -8.57 -0.61
C ALA A 167 3.07 -8.78 -0.54
N LEU A 168 2.35 -8.10 0.35
CA LEU A 168 0.88 -8.04 0.31
C LEU A 168 0.36 -7.37 -0.97
N THR A 169 1.20 -6.62 -1.68
CA THR A 169 0.88 -6.05 -2.99
C THR A 169 1.97 -6.41 -4.01
N PRO A 170 1.65 -6.52 -5.31
CA PRO A 170 2.65 -6.80 -6.35
C PRO A 170 3.81 -5.80 -6.37
N THR A 171 3.52 -4.48 -6.38
CA THR A 171 4.55 -3.44 -6.36
C THR A 171 5.38 -3.49 -5.08
N GLY A 172 4.72 -3.68 -3.92
CA GLY A 172 5.40 -3.77 -2.64
C GLY A 172 6.32 -4.99 -2.53
N GLY A 173 5.91 -6.14 -3.06
CA GLY A 173 6.70 -7.37 -3.09
C GLY A 173 7.94 -7.23 -3.96
N ALA A 174 7.80 -6.65 -5.16
CA ALA A 174 8.93 -6.37 -6.05
C ALA A 174 9.91 -5.37 -5.41
N LEU A 175 9.40 -4.28 -4.84
CA LEU A 175 10.20 -3.26 -4.18
C LEU A 175 10.91 -3.81 -2.94
N GLY A 176 10.21 -4.56 -2.10
CA GLY A 176 10.74 -5.20 -0.91
C GLY A 176 11.86 -6.19 -1.25
N ALA A 177 11.67 -7.00 -2.31
CA ALA A 177 12.68 -7.94 -2.79
C ALA A 177 13.92 -7.19 -3.30
N LEU A 178 13.74 -6.12 -4.09
CA LEU A 178 14.85 -5.29 -4.56
C LEU A 178 15.62 -4.65 -3.41
N VAL A 179 14.92 -4.08 -2.42
CA VAL A 179 15.54 -3.48 -1.23
C VAL A 179 16.30 -4.54 -0.43
N ALA A 180 15.71 -5.72 -0.20
CA ALA A 180 16.34 -6.83 0.51
C ALA A 180 17.59 -7.34 -0.24
N LEU A 181 17.55 -7.43 -1.57
CA LEU A 181 18.70 -7.85 -2.38
C LEU A 181 19.79 -6.79 -2.41
N VAL A 182 19.46 -5.54 -2.72
CA VAL A 182 20.45 -4.46 -2.81
C VAL A 182 21.09 -4.20 -1.45
N THR A 183 20.36 -4.30 -0.34
CA THR A 183 20.92 -4.12 1.01
C THR A 183 21.45 -5.42 1.63
N GLY A 184 21.05 -6.59 1.17
CA GLY A 184 21.44 -7.88 1.74
C GLY A 184 22.53 -8.64 0.97
N ALA A 185 22.70 -8.37 -0.32
CA ALA A 185 23.56 -9.15 -1.20
C ALA A 185 25.06 -8.94 -0.93
N ARG A 186 25.80 -10.05 -1.01
CA ARG A 186 27.25 -10.14 -1.17
C ARG A 186 27.57 -11.16 -2.27
N ARG A 187 28.83 -11.22 -2.74
CA ARG A 187 29.33 -12.31 -3.60
C ARG A 187 29.47 -13.61 -2.78
N ALA A 188 28.34 -14.18 -2.33
CA ALA A 188 28.29 -15.35 -1.48
C ALA A 188 27.05 -16.19 -1.78
N ARG A 189 27.13 -17.51 -1.55
CA ARG A 189 25.99 -18.44 -1.69
C ARG A 189 24.76 -18.01 -0.88
N ARG A 190 24.94 -17.26 0.22
CA ARG A 190 23.86 -16.81 1.10
C ARG A 190 22.88 -15.84 0.42
N THR A 191 23.30 -15.13 -0.63
CA THR A 191 22.41 -14.22 -1.40
C THR A 191 21.25 -14.99 -2.04
N TRP A 192 21.43 -16.27 -2.38
CA TRP A 192 20.37 -17.11 -2.92
C TRP A 192 19.20 -17.33 -1.96
N TRP A 193 19.40 -17.20 -0.65
CA TRP A 193 18.27 -17.23 0.30
C TRP A 193 17.38 -16.00 0.16
N LEU A 194 17.97 -14.82 -0.07
CA LEU A 194 17.21 -13.59 -0.30
C LEU A 194 16.46 -13.66 -1.63
N VAL A 195 17.09 -14.22 -2.67
CA VAL A 195 16.44 -14.48 -3.96
C VAL A 195 15.29 -15.47 -3.79
N GLY A 196 15.52 -16.60 -3.13
CA GLY A 196 14.51 -17.65 -2.96
C GLY A 196 13.28 -17.15 -2.18
N VAL A 197 13.48 -16.43 -1.07
CA VAL A 197 12.38 -15.82 -0.32
C VAL A 197 11.69 -14.71 -1.13
N GLY A 198 12.48 -13.87 -1.83
CA GLY A 198 11.98 -12.85 -2.76
C GLY A 198 11.04 -13.43 -3.81
N VAL A 199 11.50 -14.45 -4.52
CA VAL A 199 10.72 -15.15 -5.54
C VAL A 199 9.49 -15.77 -4.91
N LEU A 200 9.65 -16.59 -3.88
CA LEU A 200 8.54 -17.32 -3.25
C LEU A 200 7.40 -16.39 -2.83
N LEU A 201 7.70 -15.27 -2.18
CA LEU A 201 6.66 -14.35 -1.71
C LEU A 201 5.99 -13.60 -2.86
N ASN A 202 6.70 -13.33 -3.96
CA ASN A 202 6.10 -12.75 -5.16
C ASN A 202 5.34 -13.76 -6.02
N LEU A 203 5.54 -15.08 -5.82
CA LEU A 203 4.73 -16.10 -6.50
C LEU A 203 3.24 -16.02 -6.12
N THR A 204 2.91 -15.49 -4.95
CA THR A 204 1.52 -15.32 -4.49
C THR A 204 0.67 -14.47 -5.42
N TRP A 205 1.26 -13.51 -6.14
CA TRP A 205 0.58 -12.73 -7.16
C TRP A 205 1.01 -13.10 -8.58
N LEU A 206 2.26 -13.51 -8.80
CA LEU A 206 2.73 -13.92 -10.13
C LEU A 206 2.00 -15.15 -10.67
N VAL A 207 1.75 -16.15 -9.83
CA VAL A 207 1.06 -17.38 -10.24
C VAL A 207 -0.37 -17.07 -10.68
N PRO A 208 -1.24 -16.41 -9.87
CA PRO A 208 -2.57 -16.04 -10.35
C PRO A 208 -2.53 -15.09 -11.56
N SER A 209 -1.55 -14.17 -11.67
CA SER A 209 -1.38 -13.34 -12.88
C SER A 209 -1.12 -14.15 -14.16
N LEU A 210 -0.51 -15.33 -14.05
CA LEU A 210 -0.23 -16.20 -15.21
C LEU A 210 -1.40 -17.14 -15.54
N LEU A 211 -2.28 -17.40 -14.56
CA LEU A 211 -3.45 -18.28 -14.70
C LEU A 211 -4.71 -17.51 -15.07
N GLY A 212 -4.83 -16.27 -14.62
CA GLY A 212 -6.02 -15.45 -14.77
C GLY A 212 -6.25 -14.97 -16.21
N PRO A 213 -7.51 -14.67 -16.58
CA PRO A 213 -7.87 -14.15 -17.89
C PRO A 213 -7.44 -12.69 -18.10
N GLY A 214 -7.10 -11.97 -17.01
CA GLY A 214 -6.65 -10.59 -17.07
C GLY A 214 -5.34 -10.47 -17.83
N GLY A 215 -5.36 -9.71 -18.93
CA GLY A 215 -4.20 -9.52 -19.81
C GLY A 215 -2.94 -9.12 -19.05
N GLY A 216 -1.79 -9.61 -19.50
CA GLY A 216 -0.50 -9.27 -18.90
C GLY A 216 -0.07 -7.82 -19.15
N THR A 217 -0.68 -7.14 -20.12
CA THR A 217 -0.40 -5.77 -20.56
C THR A 217 -1.52 -4.83 -20.12
N SER A 218 -1.29 -3.52 -20.20
CA SER A 218 -2.32 -2.52 -19.83
C SER A 218 -2.45 -1.47 -20.93
N ASP A 219 -3.56 -0.74 -20.93
CA ASP A 219 -3.79 0.37 -21.87
C ASP A 219 -2.69 1.45 -21.76
N PRO A 220 -1.97 1.77 -22.87
CA PRO A 220 -0.94 2.80 -22.88
C PRO A 220 -1.46 4.21 -22.54
N ALA A 221 -2.76 4.51 -22.76
CA ALA A 221 -3.36 5.78 -22.34
C ALA A 221 -3.26 6.00 -20.81
N GLY A 222 -3.13 4.90 -20.05
CA GLY A 222 -2.86 4.96 -18.63
C GLY A 222 -1.51 5.60 -18.28
N VAL A 223 -0.50 5.54 -19.14
CA VAL A 223 0.81 6.17 -18.84
C VAL A 223 0.67 7.67 -18.69
N ASP A 224 -0.16 8.29 -19.53
CA ASP A 224 -0.43 9.74 -19.49
C ASP A 224 -1.29 10.10 -18.30
N ALA A 225 -2.39 9.38 -18.11
CA ALA A 225 -3.35 9.65 -17.03
C ALA A 225 -2.77 9.45 -15.62
N PHE A 226 -1.78 8.56 -15.47
CA PHE A 226 -1.12 8.25 -14.19
C PHE A 226 0.31 8.84 -14.11
N SER A 227 0.70 9.68 -15.07
CA SER A 227 1.99 10.38 -15.06
C SER A 227 2.13 11.31 -13.86
N ALA A 228 3.38 11.61 -13.45
CA ALA A 228 3.60 12.39 -12.24
C ALA A 228 3.10 13.82 -12.39
N GLY A 229 2.29 14.26 -11.41
CA GLY A 229 1.70 15.58 -11.37
C GLY A 229 2.70 16.65 -10.94
N ALA A 230 2.56 17.85 -11.48
CA ALA A 230 3.19 19.03 -10.90
C ALA A 230 2.31 19.58 -9.77
N GLU A 231 2.91 19.90 -8.63
CA GLU A 231 2.20 20.46 -7.47
C GLU A 231 2.49 21.95 -7.29
N GLY A 232 3.14 22.63 -8.23
CA GLY A 232 3.53 24.02 -8.00
C GLY A 232 4.42 24.55 -9.11
N PRO A 233 4.96 25.77 -8.95
CA PRO A 233 5.68 26.45 -10.03
C PRO A 233 6.97 25.75 -10.45
N GLY A 234 7.50 24.85 -9.62
CA GLY A 234 8.74 24.10 -9.90
C GLY A 234 8.57 22.90 -10.85
N GLY A 235 7.34 22.56 -11.27
CA GLY A 235 7.07 21.44 -12.17
C GLY A 235 7.25 20.06 -11.52
N VAL A 236 7.13 19.01 -12.34
CA VAL A 236 7.06 17.61 -11.90
C VAL A 236 8.30 17.16 -11.12
N LEU A 237 9.51 17.47 -11.62
CA LEU A 237 10.75 17.07 -10.95
C LEU A 237 10.84 17.66 -9.54
N THR A 238 10.42 18.91 -9.37
CA THR A 238 10.38 19.57 -8.06
C THR A 238 9.38 18.89 -7.13
N ALA A 239 8.19 18.51 -7.63
CA ALA A 239 7.21 17.76 -6.86
C ALA A 239 7.77 16.41 -6.38
N LEU A 240 8.35 15.62 -7.29
CA LEU A 240 8.95 14.31 -6.99
C LEU A 240 10.13 14.40 -6.01
N VAL A 241 11.04 15.37 -6.19
CA VAL A 241 12.13 15.62 -5.23
C VAL A 241 11.57 16.07 -3.88
N GLY A 242 10.49 16.85 -3.89
CA GLY A 242 9.70 17.21 -2.72
C GLY A 242 8.88 16.06 -2.12
N LEU A 243 9.00 14.84 -2.63
CA LEU A 243 8.31 13.61 -2.23
C LEU A 243 6.83 13.53 -2.62
N GLY A 244 6.32 14.48 -3.39
CA GLY A 244 4.95 14.44 -3.90
C GLY A 244 4.92 13.94 -5.34
N GLY A 245 4.05 14.55 -6.14
CA GLY A 245 3.92 14.31 -7.58
C GLY A 245 2.87 13.24 -7.91
N ILE A 246 1.91 13.03 -7.00
CA ILE A 246 0.76 12.17 -7.30
C ILE A 246 -0.02 12.69 -8.52
N TRP A 247 -0.55 11.78 -9.33
CA TRP A 247 -1.29 12.09 -10.54
C TRP A 247 -2.71 12.62 -10.27
N ASP A 248 -3.31 12.28 -9.12
CA ASP A 248 -4.65 12.73 -8.72
C ASP A 248 -4.56 14.07 -7.98
N ALA A 249 -4.96 15.16 -8.66
CA ALA A 249 -4.92 16.51 -8.08
C ALA A 249 -5.79 16.65 -6.81
N LEU A 250 -6.85 15.84 -6.68
CA LEU A 250 -7.69 15.77 -5.48
C LEU A 250 -6.99 15.11 -4.27
N SER A 251 -5.80 14.54 -4.47
CA SER A 251 -4.95 13.97 -3.42
C SER A 251 -3.74 14.84 -3.10
N VAL A 252 -3.62 16.03 -3.70
CA VAL A 252 -2.54 16.97 -3.41
C VAL A 252 -2.99 17.93 -2.29
N PRO A 253 -2.24 18.06 -1.18
CA PRO A 253 -2.54 19.08 -0.17
C PRO A 253 -2.42 20.50 -0.78
N ALA A 254 -3.39 21.38 -0.52
CA ALA A 254 -3.45 22.73 -1.10
C ALA A 254 -2.20 23.59 -0.84
N THR A 255 -1.50 23.37 0.28
CA THR A 255 -0.23 24.02 0.60
C THR A 255 0.82 23.69 -0.45
N ARG A 256 0.78 22.49 -1.02
CA ARG A 256 1.75 22.02 -2.01
C ARG A 256 1.60 22.75 -3.34
N ASP A 257 0.37 23.06 -3.78
CA ASP A 257 0.00 23.86 -4.97
C ASP A 257 0.68 25.25 -5.06
N SER A 258 1.36 25.66 -4.00
CA SER A 258 2.11 26.92 -3.89
C SER A 258 3.63 26.71 -4.04
N TRP A 259 4.40 27.77 -3.77
CA TRP A 259 5.87 27.71 -3.69
C TRP A 259 6.39 26.79 -2.57
N TRP A 260 5.53 26.33 -1.65
CA TRP A 260 5.90 25.43 -0.56
C TRP A 260 6.35 24.05 -1.03
N SER A 261 5.87 23.57 -2.20
CA SER A 261 6.40 22.37 -2.84
C SER A 261 7.89 22.53 -3.19
N THR A 262 8.27 23.70 -3.70
CA THR A 262 9.67 24.06 -3.99
C THR A 262 10.51 24.19 -2.72
N VAL A 263 9.99 24.80 -1.66
CA VAL A 263 10.68 24.85 -0.34
C VAL A 263 10.97 23.46 0.18
N THR A 264 9.98 22.58 0.10
CA THR A 264 10.11 21.18 0.50
C THR A 264 11.21 20.50 -0.30
N ALA A 265 11.23 20.64 -1.63
CA ALA A 265 12.26 20.07 -2.49
C ALA A 265 13.68 20.61 -2.15
N VAL A 266 13.83 21.92 -1.92
CA VAL A 266 15.11 22.53 -1.50
C VAL A 266 15.57 21.98 -0.16
N LEU A 267 14.65 21.85 0.82
CA LEU A 267 14.95 21.24 2.11
C LEU A 267 15.38 19.78 1.94
N VAL A 268 14.69 19.00 1.10
CA VAL A 268 15.04 17.61 0.79
C VAL A 268 16.47 17.52 0.24
N VAL A 269 16.82 18.35 -0.74
CA VAL A 269 18.19 18.40 -1.30
C VAL A 269 19.21 18.75 -0.21
N ALA A 270 18.91 19.74 0.63
CA ALA A 270 19.79 20.16 1.72
C ALA A 270 20.02 19.02 2.75
N VAL A 271 18.96 18.34 3.19
CA VAL A 271 19.10 17.24 4.16
C VAL A 271 19.79 16.03 3.54
N LEU A 272 19.57 15.73 2.27
CA LEU A 272 20.30 14.69 1.55
C LEU A 272 21.80 14.98 1.48
N ALA A 273 22.18 16.22 1.19
CA ALA A 273 23.59 16.64 1.20
C ALA A 273 24.23 16.46 2.60
N ILE A 274 23.49 16.78 3.67
CA ILE A 274 23.92 16.59 5.06
C ILE A 274 23.98 15.09 5.44
N GLY A 275 23.05 14.29 4.91
CA GLY A 275 22.90 12.85 5.16
C GLY A 275 23.85 11.95 4.37
N ALA A 276 24.43 12.44 3.27
CA ALA A 276 25.14 11.69 2.22
C ALA A 276 26.27 10.73 2.69
N ARG A 277 26.79 10.90 3.90
CA ARG A 277 27.86 10.04 4.47
C ARG A 277 27.54 9.47 5.86
N ARG A 278 26.34 9.75 6.37
CA ARG A 278 26.00 9.56 7.79
C ARG A 278 24.82 8.61 7.97
N VAL A 279 23.97 8.51 6.95
CA VAL A 279 22.91 7.50 6.93
C VAL A 279 23.54 6.10 6.82
N PRO A 280 23.12 5.12 7.63
CA PRO A 280 23.60 3.75 7.49
C PRO A 280 23.27 3.17 6.12
N ASP A 281 24.24 2.50 5.48
CA ASP A 281 24.09 1.97 4.11
C ASP A 281 23.69 3.02 3.05
N VAL A 282 24.00 4.31 3.28
CA VAL A 282 23.59 5.43 2.43
C VAL A 282 23.85 5.21 0.94
N ARG A 283 24.97 4.59 0.54
CA ARG A 283 25.26 4.34 -0.88
C ARG A 283 24.21 3.45 -1.54
N ARG A 284 23.78 2.39 -0.85
CA ARG A 284 22.80 1.42 -1.36
C ARG A 284 21.40 2.06 -1.36
N LEU A 285 21.07 2.81 -0.31
CA LEU A 285 19.82 3.58 -0.25
C LEU A 285 19.76 4.70 -1.30
N ALA A 286 20.88 5.36 -1.60
CA ALA A 286 20.98 6.37 -2.65
C ALA A 286 20.82 5.78 -4.04
N VAL A 287 21.34 4.57 -4.31
CA VAL A 287 21.06 3.85 -5.55
C VAL A 287 19.58 3.51 -5.65
N LEU A 288 18.99 2.90 -4.60
CA LEU A 288 17.56 2.55 -4.58
C LEU A 288 16.67 3.78 -4.75
N GLY A 289 16.94 4.85 -4.00
CA GLY A 289 16.19 6.09 -4.06
C GLY A 289 16.38 6.85 -5.38
N GLY A 290 17.60 6.87 -5.92
CA GLY A 290 17.89 7.48 -7.21
C GLY A 290 17.20 6.75 -8.37
N VAL A 291 17.27 5.42 -8.39
CA VAL A 291 16.54 4.60 -9.39
C VAL A 291 15.03 4.79 -9.22
N GLY A 292 14.51 4.78 -7.99
CA GLY A 292 13.10 5.03 -7.70
C GLY A 292 12.62 6.39 -8.20
N LEU A 293 13.40 7.45 -7.96
CA LEU A 293 13.13 8.80 -8.46
C LEU A 293 13.18 8.87 -9.99
N LEU A 294 14.15 8.21 -10.62
CA LEU A 294 14.25 8.14 -12.08
C LEU A 294 13.04 7.42 -12.68
N LEU A 295 12.60 6.30 -12.09
CA LEU A 295 11.39 5.60 -12.53
C LEU A 295 10.14 6.47 -12.38
N ALA A 296 10.01 7.15 -11.24
CA ALA A 296 8.89 8.06 -10.99
C ALA A 296 8.84 9.25 -11.96
N PHE A 297 10.00 9.69 -12.47
CA PHE A 297 10.11 10.78 -13.43
C PHE A 297 10.06 10.32 -14.89
N ALA A 298 10.22 9.03 -15.16
CA ALA A 298 10.43 8.49 -16.51
C ALA A 298 9.29 8.85 -17.48
N SER A 299 8.03 8.73 -17.05
CA SER A 299 6.86 9.07 -17.87
C SER A 299 6.60 10.57 -18.02
N SER A 300 7.39 11.43 -17.39
CA SER A 300 7.23 12.88 -17.41
C SER A 300 8.36 13.61 -18.16
N VAL A 301 9.27 12.87 -18.81
CA VAL A 301 10.36 13.41 -19.63
C VAL A 301 10.06 13.16 -21.11
N PRO A 302 10.36 14.10 -22.03
CA PRO A 302 10.18 13.89 -23.46
C PRO A 302 10.83 12.59 -23.95
N GLY A 303 10.04 11.70 -24.56
CA GLY A 303 10.46 10.41 -25.10
C GLY A 303 10.56 9.29 -24.05
N GLY A 304 10.50 9.61 -22.75
CA GLY A 304 10.41 8.62 -21.69
C GLY A 304 9.00 8.04 -21.58
N ASP A 305 7.99 8.87 -21.80
CA ASP A 305 6.59 8.49 -21.95
C ASP A 305 6.38 7.45 -23.06
N ASP A 306 6.98 7.64 -24.23
CA ASP A 306 6.90 6.67 -25.34
C ASP A 306 7.47 5.30 -24.96
N VAL A 307 8.60 5.28 -24.26
CA VAL A 307 9.22 4.02 -23.78
C VAL A 307 8.32 3.34 -22.76
N VAL A 308 7.73 4.09 -21.84
CA VAL A 308 6.82 3.53 -20.82
C VAL A 308 5.53 3.03 -21.47
N ARG A 309 4.95 3.76 -22.43
CA ARG A 309 3.78 3.31 -23.22
C ARG A 309 4.08 2.00 -23.93
N TRP A 310 5.21 1.92 -24.64
CA TRP A 310 5.64 0.69 -25.31
C TRP A 310 5.81 -0.48 -24.33
N LEU A 311 6.44 -0.24 -23.17
CA LEU A 311 6.61 -1.27 -22.14
C LEU A 311 5.26 -1.77 -21.63
N VAL A 312 4.36 -0.87 -21.26
CA VAL A 312 3.04 -1.19 -20.68
C VAL A 312 2.14 -1.93 -21.67
N ASP A 313 2.25 -1.59 -22.96
CA ASP A 313 1.50 -2.22 -24.06
C ASP A 313 2.07 -3.58 -24.47
N THR A 314 3.40 -3.79 -24.37
CA THR A 314 4.06 -4.98 -24.95
C THR A 314 4.55 -5.99 -23.91
N VAL A 315 4.99 -5.55 -22.72
CA VAL A 315 5.70 -6.40 -21.75
C VAL A 315 4.77 -6.80 -20.60
N PRO A 316 4.48 -8.11 -20.43
CA PRO A 316 3.67 -8.57 -19.32
C PRO A 316 4.19 -8.12 -17.95
N GLY A 317 3.31 -7.54 -17.14
CA GLY A 317 3.63 -7.00 -15.81
C GLY A 317 4.20 -5.58 -15.81
N ALA A 318 4.49 -4.99 -16.96
CA ALA A 318 4.97 -3.60 -17.04
C ALA A 318 3.90 -2.57 -16.67
N GLY A 319 2.61 -2.94 -16.60
CA GLY A 319 1.53 -2.11 -16.04
C GLY A 319 1.81 -1.62 -14.61
N LEU A 320 2.72 -2.27 -13.87
CA LEU A 320 3.21 -1.77 -12.57
C LEU A 320 3.94 -0.42 -12.67
N LEU A 321 4.46 -0.06 -13.86
CA LEU A 321 5.15 1.20 -14.14
C LEU A 321 4.19 2.35 -14.47
N ARG A 322 2.89 2.07 -14.67
CA ARG A 322 1.87 3.07 -15.01
C ARG A 322 1.74 4.18 -13.96
N ASP A 323 1.67 3.78 -12.68
CA ASP A 323 1.73 4.67 -11.50
C ASP A 323 3.15 4.58 -10.91
N SER A 324 4.10 5.23 -11.58
CA SER A 324 5.53 5.08 -11.31
C SER A 324 5.99 5.77 -10.01
N GLN A 325 5.19 6.70 -9.47
CA GLN A 325 5.58 7.42 -8.26
C GLN A 325 5.54 6.51 -7.02
N LYS A 326 4.94 5.31 -7.11
CA LYS A 326 5.06 4.23 -6.10
C LYS A 326 6.51 3.85 -5.81
N PHE A 327 7.39 3.99 -6.81
CA PHE A 327 8.81 3.66 -6.68
C PHE A 327 9.61 4.72 -5.92
N LEU A 328 9.02 5.85 -5.51
CA LEU A 328 9.65 6.83 -4.63
C LEU A 328 9.89 6.32 -3.20
N ALA A 329 9.21 5.26 -2.76
CA ALA A 329 9.25 4.85 -1.36
C ALA A 329 10.68 4.67 -0.76
N PRO A 330 11.69 4.09 -1.46
CA PRO A 330 13.05 4.02 -0.95
C PRO A 330 13.74 5.39 -0.87
N PHE A 331 13.41 6.31 -1.78
CA PHE A 331 13.88 7.70 -1.73
C PHE A 331 13.33 8.38 -0.47
N VAL A 332 12.04 8.22 -0.17
CA VAL A 332 11.41 8.74 1.06
C VAL A 332 12.12 8.22 2.33
N VAL A 333 12.46 6.92 2.39
CA VAL A 333 13.22 6.36 3.52
C VAL A 333 14.60 7.02 3.68
N LEU A 334 15.30 7.23 2.57
CA LEU A 334 16.60 7.92 2.56
C LEU A 334 16.46 9.38 3.04
N VAL A 335 15.45 10.09 2.57
CA VAL A 335 15.17 11.48 2.97
C VAL A 335 14.85 11.55 4.46
N ALA A 336 13.95 10.70 4.95
CA ALA A 336 13.57 10.67 6.37
C ALA A 336 14.77 10.38 7.30
N ALA A 337 15.62 9.42 6.93
CA ALA A 337 16.85 9.14 7.66
C ALA A 337 17.84 10.33 7.62
N SER A 338 17.98 10.98 6.47
CA SER A 338 18.85 12.14 6.27
C SER A 338 18.35 13.37 7.03
N PHE A 339 17.03 13.55 7.12
CA PHE A 339 16.38 14.58 7.91
C PHE A 339 16.73 14.43 9.40
N GLY A 340 16.68 13.20 9.93
CA GLY A 340 17.13 12.93 11.30
C GLY A 340 18.60 13.26 11.53
N VAL A 341 19.48 12.94 10.56
CA VAL A 341 20.91 13.32 10.62
C VAL A 341 21.06 14.85 10.65
N ALA A 342 20.29 15.59 9.85
CA ALA A 342 20.35 17.04 9.82
C ALA A 342 19.89 17.66 11.15
N ALA A 343 18.79 17.17 11.72
CA ALA A 343 18.32 17.62 13.03
C ALA A 343 19.33 17.31 14.15
N ASP A 344 19.95 16.13 14.14
CA ASP A 344 21.00 15.77 15.10
C ASP A 344 22.23 16.69 15.00
N ARG A 345 22.60 17.09 13.77
CA ARG A 345 23.67 18.07 13.54
C ARG A 345 23.33 19.46 14.05
N ALA A 346 22.12 19.93 13.77
CA ALA A 346 21.69 21.23 14.25
C ALA A 346 21.82 21.30 15.78
N VAL A 347 21.36 20.24 16.47
CA VAL A 347 21.52 20.11 17.93
C VAL A 347 22.99 20.04 18.35
N ALA A 348 23.82 19.27 17.64
CA ALA A 348 25.25 19.17 17.96
C ALA A 348 25.97 20.52 17.81
N ALA A 349 25.63 21.31 16.78
CA ALA A 349 26.23 22.61 16.51
C ALA A 349 25.91 23.65 17.58
N VAL A 350 24.69 23.61 18.16
CA VAL A 350 24.28 24.58 19.18
C VAL A 350 24.53 24.11 20.61
N ARG A 351 24.99 22.88 20.82
CA ARG A 351 25.12 22.27 22.17
C ARG A 351 25.98 23.10 23.14
N ALA A 352 27.00 23.80 22.64
CA ALA A 352 27.87 24.65 23.45
C ALA A 352 27.15 25.91 24.01
N HIS A 353 25.99 26.28 23.46
CA HIS A 353 25.24 27.50 23.80
C HIS A 353 24.18 27.26 24.89
N GLY A 354 24.16 26.09 25.53
CA GLY A 354 23.26 25.76 26.63
C GLY A 354 22.01 24.95 26.23
N PRO A 355 21.31 24.36 27.22
CA PRO A 355 20.17 23.49 26.98
C PRO A 355 18.96 24.22 26.39
N GLU A 356 18.79 25.52 26.63
CA GLU A 356 17.69 26.34 26.12
C GLU A 356 17.75 26.47 24.60
N VAL A 357 18.94 26.71 24.05
CA VAL A 357 19.14 26.81 22.59
C VAL A 357 18.97 25.45 21.91
N VAL A 358 19.44 24.37 22.56
CA VAL A 358 19.20 22.99 22.09
C VAL A 358 17.70 22.69 22.05
N LEU A 359 16.96 23.09 23.09
CA LEU A 359 15.51 22.92 23.14
C LEU A 359 14.82 23.71 22.03
N ALA A 360 15.21 24.96 21.78
CA ALA A 360 14.66 25.77 20.69
C ALA A 360 14.87 25.10 19.33
N VAL A 361 16.08 24.61 19.03
CA VAL A 361 16.36 23.86 17.79
C VAL A 361 15.53 22.57 17.71
N ALA A 362 15.37 21.86 18.83
CA ALA A 362 14.54 20.66 18.86
C ALA A 362 13.06 20.95 18.59
N LEU A 363 12.53 22.02 19.19
CA LEU A 363 11.15 22.48 19.00
C LEU A 363 10.87 22.99 17.58
N LEU A 364 11.90 23.37 16.83
CA LEU A 364 11.78 23.68 15.40
C LEU A 364 11.90 22.43 14.53
N ALA A 365 12.90 21.57 14.78
CA ALA A 365 13.23 20.46 13.90
C ALA A 365 12.23 19.29 13.99
N VAL A 366 11.70 18.99 15.17
CA VAL A 366 10.79 17.84 15.38
C VAL A 366 9.41 18.03 14.71
N PRO A 367 8.73 19.20 14.84
CA PRO A 367 7.44 19.42 14.18
C PRO A 367 7.56 19.94 12.74
N LEU A 368 8.76 20.23 12.23
CA LEU A 368 8.96 20.70 10.85
C LEU A 368 8.25 19.84 9.79
N PRO A 369 8.21 18.49 9.85
CA PRO A 369 7.45 17.70 8.88
C PRO A 369 5.96 18.07 8.82
N VAL A 370 5.37 18.40 9.97
CA VAL A 370 3.98 18.89 10.06
C VAL A 370 3.86 20.27 9.41
N ALA A 371 4.84 21.16 9.62
CA ALA A 371 4.84 22.48 8.98
C ALA A 371 5.06 22.44 7.45
N LEU A 372 5.64 21.37 6.91
CA LEU A 372 5.78 21.18 5.46
C LEU A 372 4.47 20.76 4.78
N VAL A 373 3.56 20.11 5.51
CA VAL A 373 2.26 19.67 5.02
C VAL A 373 1.20 19.84 6.12
N PRO A 374 0.89 21.09 6.51
CA PRO A 374 0.03 21.36 7.68
C PRO A 374 -1.43 20.97 7.47
N ASP A 375 -1.87 20.96 6.21
CA ASP A 375 -3.19 20.61 5.72
C ASP A 375 -3.34 19.12 5.39
N GLY A 376 -2.28 18.32 5.56
CA GLY A 376 -2.31 16.88 5.34
C GLY A 376 -3.48 16.15 6.04
N PRO A 377 -3.82 16.48 7.31
CA PRO A 377 -4.96 15.88 7.98
C PRO A 377 -6.29 16.16 7.30
N GLY A 378 -6.52 17.36 6.76
CA GLY A 378 -7.78 17.66 6.08
C GLY A 378 -8.02 16.68 4.93
N LEU A 379 -6.96 16.45 4.14
CA LEU A 379 -6.98 15.55 3.01
C LEU A 379 -7.14 14.08 3.43
N THR A 380 -6.35 13.61 4.41
CA THR A 380 -6.43 12.20 4.84
C THR A 380 -7.71 11.92 5.61
N TRP A 381 -8.28 12.92 6.29
CA TRP A 381 -9.51 12.76 7.05
C TRP A 381 -10.71 12.52 6.15
N ASP A 382 -10.81 13.20 5.01
CA ASP A 382 -11.88 12.95 4.05
C ASP A 382 -11.85 11.49 3.57
N THR A 383 -10.68 10.96 3.24
CA THR A 383 -10.52 9.56 2.78
C THR A 383 -10.77 8.53 3.88
N VAL A 384 -10.26 8.75 5.10
CA VAL A 384 -10.39 7.76 6.20
C VAL A 384 -11.69 7.92 6.98
N ARG A 385 -12.54 8.89 6.66
CA ARG A 385 -13.84 9.07 7.32
C ARG A 385 -14.72 7.86 7.04
N PRO A 386 -15.11 7.10 8.07
CA PRO A 386 -15.96 5.94 7.86
C PRO A 386 -17.38 6.35 7.45
N VAL A 387 -18.06 5.42 6.77
CA VAL A 387 -19.45 5.53 6.32
C VAL A 387 -20.27 4.34 6.85
N ASP A 388 -21.59 4.50 6.90
CA ASP A 388 -22.51 3.40 7.17
C ASP A 388 -23.04 2.85 5.85
N TYR A 389 -22.85 1.55 5.64
CA TYR A 389 -23.38 0.88 4.44
C TYR A 389 -24.91 0.79 4.50
N PRO A 390 -25.62 0.89 3.36
CA PRO A 390 -27.05 0.66 3.31
C PRO A 390 -27.41 -0.75 3.77
N ALA A 391 -28.45 -0.87 4.61
CA ALA A 391 -28.96 -2.18 5.05
C ALA A 391 -29.41 -3.08 3.89
N GLY A 392 -29.75 -2.49 2.74
CA GLY A 392 -30.04 -3.23 1.51
C GLY A 392 -28.90 -4.12 1.04
N LEU A 393 -27.63 -3.78 1.27
CA LEU A 393 -26.50 -4.64 0.89
C LEU A 393 -26.48 -5.95 1.68
N ASP A 394 -26.82 -5.92 2.97
CA ASP A 394 -26.96 -7.13 3.79
C ASP A 394 -28.15 -7.99 3.32
N GLN A 395 -29.28 -7.35 3.00
CA GLN A 395 -30.46 -8.06 2.49
C GLN A 395 -30.18 -8.72 1.14
N VAL A 396 -29.51 -7.99 0.24
CA VAL A 396 -29.08 -8.51 -1.05
C VAL A 396 -28.14 -9.70 -0.87
N ALA A 397 -27.15 -9.61 0.02
CA ALA A 397 -26.24 -10.72 0.32
C ALA A 397 -27.00 -11.96 0.81
N ALA A 398 -27.93 -11.79 1.76
CA ALA A 398 -28.73 -12.90 2.30
C ALA A 398 -29.61 -13.58 1.23
N LEU A 399 -30.25 -12.80 0.35
CA LEU A 399 -31.05 -13.33 -0.77
C LEU A 399 -30.21 -14.10 -1.77
N MET A 400 -29.04 -13.55 -2.07
CA MET A 400 -28.04 -14.14 -2.93
C MET A 400 -27.52 -15.48 -2.34
N ASP A 401 -27.26 -15.55 -1.04
CA ASP A 401 -26.74 -16.73 -0.32
C ASP A 401 -27.77 -17.85 -0.19
N ALA A 402 -29.07 -17.54 -0.23
CA ALA A 402 -30.14 -18.53 -0.34
C ALA A 402 -30.21 -19.20 -1.73
N GLY A 403 -29.53 -18.63 -2.73
CA GLY A 403 -29.44 -19.17 -4.09
C GLY A 403 -28.28 -20.15 -4.30
N PRO A 404 -28.04 -20.57 -5.55
CA PRO A 404 -26.91 -21.45 -5.88
C PRO A 404 -25.56 -20.78 -5.59
N ALA A 405 -24.64 -21.53 -4.97
CA ALA A 405 -23.26 -21.11 -4.80
C ALA A 405 -22.58 -20.88 -6.17
N GLY A 406 -21.71 -19.88 -6.25
CA GLY A 406 -20.98 -19.53 -7.48
C GLY A 406 -21.78 -18.72 -8.51
N ALA A 407 -23.05 -18.41 -8.23
CA ALA A 407 -23.86 -17.52 -9.06
C ALA A 407 -23.19 -16.15 -9.24
N ARG A 408 -22.92 -15.75 -10.49
CA ARG A 408 -22.28 -14.47 -10.82
C ARG A 408 -23.23 -13.30 -10.60
N VAL A 409 -22.69 -12.22 -10.07
CA VAL A 409 -23.38 -10.94 -9.90
C VAL A 409 -22.75 -9.92 -10.82
N VAL A 410 -23.54 -9.15 -11.54
CA VAL A 410 -23.07 -7.93 -12.20
C VAL A 410 -23.53 -6.72 -11.39
N THR A 411 -22.68 -5.71 -11.22
CA THR A 411 -23.08 -4.43 -10.64
C THR A 411 -23.34 -3.39 -11.73
N LEU A 412 -24.43 -2.65 -11.59
CA LEU A 412 -24.82 -1.60 -12.53
C LEU A 412 -25.17 -0.29 -11.80
N PRO A 413 -24.99 0.87 -12.45
CA PRO A 413 -24.43 1.09 -13.79
C PRO A 413 -22.98 0.61 -13.94
N TRP A 414 -22.53 0.23 -15.14
CA TRP A 414 -21.22 -0.40 -15.37
C TRP A 414 -20.05 0.56 -15.09
N ARG A 415 -19.45 0.45 -13.89
CA ARG A 415 -18.38 1.33 -13.41
C ARG A 415 -17.42 0.59 -12.47
N SER A 416 -16.15 1.00 -12.48
CA SER A 416 -15.12 0.56 -11.53
C SER A 416 -15.18 1.33 -10.21
N TYR A 417 -15.33 2.66 -10.30
CA TYR A 417 -15.45 3.58 -9.17
C TYR A 417 -16.79 4.32 -9.21
N ARG A 418 -17.35 4.56 -8.03
CA ARG A 418 -18.65 5.22 -7.83
C ARG A 418 -18.55 6.30 -6.76
N VAL A 419 -19.33 7.37 -6.91
CA VAL A 419 -19.59 8.32 -5.83
C VAL A 419 -20.95 7.96 -5.26
N PHE A 420 -20.96 7.44 -4.04
CA PHE A 420 -22.18 7.02 -3.38
C PHE A 420 -22.85 8.20 -2.67
N SER A 421 -24.18 8.31 -2.78
CA SER A 421 -24.95 9.36 -2.09
C SER A 421 -24.91 9.23 -0.56
N TRP A 422 -24.73 8.01 -0.07
CA TRP A 422 -24.53 7.65 1.34
C TRP A 422 -23.04 7.56 1.73
N GLY A 423 -22.13 7.83 0.79
CA GLY A 423 -20.69 7.82 1.02
C GLY A 423 -20.17 9.10 1.70
N ASN A 424 -18.86 9.27 1.72
CA ASN A 424 -18.19 10.45 2.29
C ASN A 424 -17.93 11.57 1.26
N GLY A 425 -18.56 11.50 0.08
CA GLY A 425 -18.39 12.46 -1.01
C GLY A 425 -17.21 12.19 -1.94
N LEU A 426 -16.39 11.17 -1.66
CA LEU A 426 -15.32 10.72 -2.55
C LEU A 426 -15.77 9.54 -3.42
N SER A 427 -15.13 9.38 -4.58
CA SER A 427 -15.30 8.16 -5.37
C SER A 427 -14.64 6.99 -4.66
N SER A 428 -15.20 5.79 -4.78
CA SER A 428 -14.67 4.56 -4.20
C SER A 428 -14.79 3.40 -5.18
N SER A 429 -13.83 2.47 -5.11
CA SER A 429 -13.99 1.14 -5.72
C SER A 429 -15.25 0.47 -5.19
N ASP A 430 -15.91 -0.31 -6.04
CA ASP A 430 -17.20 -0.94 -5.74
C ASP A 430 -17.08 -1.90 -4.54
N PRO A 431 -17.80 -1.65 -3.42
CA PRO A 431 -17.71 -2.51 -2.25
C PRO A 431 -18.24 -3.92 -2.51
N ALA A 432 -19.07 -4.13 -3.54
CA ALA A 432 -19.59 -5.45 -3.91
C ALA A 432 -18.46 -6.48 -4.13
N LEU A 433 -17.32 -6.06 -4.68
CA LEU A 433 -16.13 -6.89 -4.89
C LEU A 433 -15.61 -7.55 -3.60
N ARG A 434 -15.81 -6.88 -2.46
CA ARG A 434 -15.39 -7.35 -1.13
C ARG A 434 -16.56 -7.76 -0.25
N TRP A 435 -17.81 -7.52 -0.67
CA TRP A 435 -19.01 -7.77 0.15
C TRP A 435 -19.60 -9.16 -0.06
N PHE A 436 -19.68 -9.62 -1.30
CA PHE A 436 -20.44 -10.83 -1.65
C PHE A 436 -19.54 -12.07 -1.80
N ASP A 437 -19.96 -13.21 -1.25
CA ASP A 437 -19.25 -14.50 -1.36
C ASP A 437 -19.52 -15.20 -2.69
N ARG A 438 -19.19 -14.51 -3.79
CA ARG A 438 -19.41 -14.97 -5.17
C ARG A 438 -18.64 -14.11 -6.18
N PRO A 439 -18.51 -14.55 -7.44
CA PRO A 439 -17.88 -13.72 -8.46
C PRO A 439 -18.74 -12.48 -8.75
N VAL A 440 -18.13 -11.30 -8.65
CA VAL A 440 -18.75 -10.02 -8.93
C VAL A 440 -18.10 -9.39 -10.15
N LEU A 441 -18.91 -9.09 -11.15
CA LEU A 441 -18.55 -8.40 -12.37
C LEU A 441 -18.81 -6.91 -12.23
N VAL A 442 -17.76 -6.15 -12.42
CA VAL A 442 -17.76 -4.70 -12.45
C VAL A 442 -16.87 -4.27 -13.60
N SER A 443 -17.07 -3.04 -14.11
CA SER A 443 -16.14 -2.49 -15.09
C SER A 443 -14.74 -2.40 -14.47
N THR A 444 -13.72 -2.78 -15.23
CA THR A 444 -12.32 -2.53 -14.88
C THR A 444 -11.77 -1.25 -15.48
N ASP A 445 -12.57 -0.55 -16.29
CA ASP A 445 -12.15 0.67 -16.98
C ASP A 445 -12.09 1.83 -15.99
N LEU A 446 -11.09 2.68 -16.16
CA LEU A 446 -10.88 3.82 -15.28
C LEU A 446 -11.25 5.10 -16.02
N GLN A 447 -12.16 5.89 -15.45
CA GLN A 447 -12.44 7.24 -15.91
C GLN A 447 -11.56 8.23 -15.13
N VAL A 448 -10.63 8.89 -15.81
CA VAL A 448 -9.75 9.92 -15.26
C VAL A 448 -10.00 11.24 -16.00
N GLY A 449 -10.73 12.15 -15.36
CA GLY A 449 -11.25 13.34 -16.04
C GLY A 449 -12.14 12.93 -17.22
N ASP A 450 -11.83 13.41 -18.43
CA ASP A 450 -12.54 13.06 -19.66
C ASP A 450 -11.98 11.82 -20.36
N THR A 451 -10.89 11.24 -19.86
CA THR A 451 -10.21 10.09 -20.48
C THR A 451 -10.70 8.78 -19.86
N ARG A 452 -11.18 7.86 -20.70
CA ARG A 452 -11.40 6.45 -20.34
C ARG A 452 -10.12 5.68 -20.64
N ILE A 453 -9.71 4.86 -19.68
CA ILE A 453 -8.57 3.95 -19.77
C ILE A 453 -9.14 2.55 -19.69
N ASP A 454 -8.88 1.74 -20.70
CA ASP A 454 -9.41 0.39 -20.78
C ASP A 454 -8.78 -0.49 -19.70
N GLY A 455 -9.64 -1.25 -19.01
CA GLY A 455 -9.22 -2.19 -17.98
C GLY A 455 -8.87 -3.56 -18.56
N GLU A 456 -8.29 -4.40 -17.71
CA GLU A 456 -7.87 -5.76 -18.09
C GLU A 456 -8.94 -6.83 -17.82
N GLY A 457 -10.16 -6.42 -17.43
CA GLY A 457 -11.29 -7.29 -17.14
C GLY A 457 -12.30 -7.41 -18.30
N PRO A 458 -13.43 -8.09 -18.06
CA PRO A 458 -14.44 -8.30 -19.09
C PRO A 458 -15.17 -7.01 -19.46
N ASP A 459 -15.75 -6.98 -20.65
CA ASP A 459 -16.71 -5.95 -21.06
C ASP A 459 -18.05 -6.06 -20.30
N GLN A 460 -18.88 -5.03 -20.40
CA GLN A 460 -20.24 -5.07 -19.84
C GLN A 460 -21.02 -6.24 -20.46
N PRO A 461 -21.57 -7.17 -19.65
CA PRO A 461 -22.37 -8.26 -20.19
C PRO A 461 -23.70 -7.74 -20.77
N ASP A 462 -24.09 -8.25 -21.93
CA ASP A 462 -25.43 -8.07 -22.49
C ASP A 462 -26.41 -8.97 -21.74
N LEU A 463 -27.23 -8.39 -20.88
CA LEU A 463 -28.13 -9.14 -20.00
C LEU A 463 -29.23 -9.94 -20.74
N THR A 464 -29.43 -9.67 -22.05
CA THR A 464 -30.39 -10.45 -22.86
C THR A 464 -29.80 -11.79 -23.34
N THR A 465 -28.47 -11.88 -23.40
CA THR A 465 -27.74 -13.04 -23.94
C THR A 465 -26.73 -13.65 -22.95
N ALA A 466 -26.36 -12.92 -21.88
CA ALA A 466 -25.42 -13.34 -20.85
C ALA A 466 -26.06 -14.32 -19.86
N HIS A 467 -26.26 -15.55 -20.32
CA HIS A 467 -26.84 -16.64 -19.52
C HIS A 467 -25.96 -17.10 -18.36
N ASP A 468 -24.73 -16.62 -18.24
CA ASP A 468 -23.80 -16.93 -17.14
C ASP A 468 -23.90 -15.93 -15.97
N VAL A 469 -24.64 -14.82 -16.13
CA VAL A 469 -24.93 -13.84 -15.07
C VAL A 469 -26.24 -14.21 -14.40
N THR A 470 -26.23 -14.48 -13.10
CA THR A 470 -27.44 -14.86 -12.35
C THR A 470 -28.14 -13.66 -11.73
N TRP A 471 -27.36 -12.70 -11.22
CA TRP A 471 -27.85 -11.59 -10.44
C TRP A 471 -27.39 -10.25 -11.02
N VAL A 472 -28.26 -9.26 -10.96
CA VAL A 472 -27.97 -7.87 -11.33
C VAL A 472 -28.23 -7.01 -10.11
N LEU A 473 -27.16 -6.49 -9.51
CA LEU A 473 -27.23 -5.50 -8.45
C LEU A 473 -27.18 -4.11 -9.07
N VAL A 474 -28.22 -3.31 -8.86
CA VAL A 474 -28.30 -1.93 -9.34
C VAL A 474 -28.16 -0.98 -8.17
N TYR A 475 -27.16 -0.10 -8.21
CA TYR A 475 -27.05 1.05 -7.32
C TYR A 475 -27.95 2.18 -7.83
N LEU A 476 -28.99 2.52 -7.07
CA LEU A 476 -30.07 3.41 -7.48
C LEU A 476 -29.72 4.90 -7.35
N ASP A 477 -28.68 5.22 -6.60
CA ASP A 477 -28.17 6.57 -6.39
C ASP A 477 -27.38 7.12 -7.58
N ASP A 478 -26.88 6.25 -8.46
CA ASP A 478 -26.27 6.66 -9.73
C ASP A 478 -27.36 7.16 -10.71
N PRO A 479 -27.25 8.41 -11.24
CA PRO A 479 -28.21 8.93 -12.20
C PRO A 479 -28.40 8.06 -13.45
N ALA A 480 -27.37 7.30 -13.86
CA ALA A 480 -27.45 6.39 -15.00
C ALA A 480 -28.33 5.16 -14.72
N ALA A 481 -28.61 4.84 -13.45
CA ALA A 481 -29.49 3.72 -13.09
C ALA A 481 -30.90 3.88 -13.68
N LYS A 482 -31.39 5.12 -13.81
CA LYS A 482 -32.70 5.45 -14.39
C LYS A 482 -32.82 5.12 -15.88
N ARG A 483 -31.69 4.93 -16.56
CA ARG A 483 -31.62 4.62 -18.00
C ARG A 483 -31.32 3.15 -18.28
N LEU A 484 -31.11 2.34 -17.24
CA LEU A 484 -30.85 0.91 -17.41
C LEU A 484 -32.12 0.22 -17.89
N ASP A 485 -31.98 -0.57 -18.96
CA ASP A 485 -33.03 -1.50 -19.36
C ASP A 485 -32.95 -2.73 -18.46
N VAL A 486 -33.91 -2.82 -17.54
CA VAL A 486 -34.11 -3.98 -16.66
C VAL A 486 -35.32 -4.81 -17.11
N GLY A 487 -35.84 -4.54 -18.31
CA GLY A 487 -36.91 -5.31 -18.94
C GLY A 487 -36.48 -6.76 -19.14
N GLY A 488 -37.32 -7.69 -18.70
CA GLY A 488 -37.02 -9.13 -18.77
C GLY A 488 -36.21 -9.68 -17.60
N LEU A 489 -35.87 -8.86 -16.60
CA LEU A 489 -35.29 -9.32 -15.34
C LEU A 489 -36.37 -9.47 -14.26
N ASP A 490 -36.22 -10.46 -13.39
CA ASP A 490 -37.13 -10.67 -12.26
C ASP A 490 -36.68 -9.80 -11.07
N ALA A 491 -37.51 -8.83 -10.67
CA ALA A 491 -37.22 -8.00 -9.50
C ALA A 491 -37.37 -8.83 -8.20
N VAL A 492 -36.30 -8.91 -7.40
CA VAL A 492 -36.26 -9.71 -6.16
C VAL A 492 -36.24 -8.83 -4.92
N TYR A 493 -35.49 -7.73 -4.96
CA TYR A 493 -35.40 -6.78 -3.85
C TYR A 493 -35.22 -5.36 -4.36
N ARG A 494 -35.74 -4.40 -3.60
CA ARG A 494 -35.55 -2.97 -3.87
C ARG A 494 -35.75 -2.17 -2.59
N ASP A 495 -34.81 -1.27 -2.32
CA ASP A 495 -34.96 -0.18 -1.35
C ASP A 495 -34.63 1.17 -2.02
N ASP A 496 -34.30 2.18 -1.22
CA ASP A 496 -33.96 3.52 -1.70
C ASP A 496 -32.54 3.60 -2.34
N GLN A 497 -31.65 2.66 -2.02
CA GLN A 497 -30.23 2.71 -2.38
C GLN A 497 -29.83 1.64 -3.41
N VAL A 498 -30.41 0.44 -3.32
CA VAL A 498 -30.08 -0.70 -4.17
C VAL A 498 -31.33 -1.45 -4.64
N ALA A 499 -31.22 -2.07 -5.81
CA ALA A 499 -32.18 -3.04 -6.31
C ALA A 499 -31.47 -4.30 -6.78
N LEU A 500 -32.06 -5.46 -6.50
CA LEU A 500 -31.59 -6.77 -6.95
C LEU A 500 -32.58 -7.36 -7.93
N TYR A 501 -32.05 -7.76 -9.08
CA TYR A 501 -32.78 -8.50 -10.09
C TYR A 501 -32.12 -9.84 -10.35
N ARG A 502 -32.93 -10.81 -10.73
CA ARG A 502 -32.48 -12.12 -11.20
C ARG A 502 -32.63 -12.20 -12.72
N VAL A 503 -31.62 -12.74 -13.38
CA VAL A 503 -31.66 -13.03 -14.82
C VAL A 503 -32.38 -14.37 -15.03
N PRO A 504 -33.54 -14.42 -15.74
CA PRO A 504 -34.26 -15.66 -15.96
C PRO A 504 -33.44 -16.65 -16.80
N GLY A 505 -33.47 -17.93 -16.42
CA GLY A 505 -32.78 -18.99 -17.17
C GLY A 505 -31.26 -18.97 -17.07
N ALA A 506 -30.67 -18.14 -16.20
CA ALA A 506 -29.23 -18.11 -16.02
C ALA A 506 -28.68 -19.43 -15.48
N ALA A 507 -27.62 -19.91 -16.11
CA ALA A 507 -26.80 -21.01 -15.65
C ALA A 507 -25.70 -20.48 -14.72
N VAL A 508 -25.27 -21.32 -13.77
CA VAL A 508 -24.09 -21.03 -12.96
C VAL A 508 -22.86 -21.52 -13.74
N PRO A 509 -21.98 -20.63 -14.21
CA PRO A 509 -20.78 -21.05 -14.92
C PRO A 509 -19.81 -21.73 -13.95
N PRO A 510 -18.90 -22.57 -14.47
CA PRO A 510 -17.83 -23.12 -13.66
C PRO A 510 -16.93 -21.98 -13.14
N GLY A 511 -16.58 -22.03 -11.86
CA GLY A 511 -15.54 -21.15 -11.30
C GLY A 511 -14.13 -21.60 -11.69
N ALA A 512 -13.13 -21.08 -10.98
CA ALA A 512 -11.73 -21.47 -11.23
C ALA A 512 -11.54 -22.99 -11.13
N SER A 513 -10.65 -23.54 -11.96
CA SER A 513 -10.42 -24.99 -11.99
C SER A 513 -9.86 -25.48 -10.65
N THR A 514 -10.15 -26.74 -10.30
CA THR A 514 -9.60 -27.35 -9.07
C THR A 514 -8.06 -27.35 -9.08
N GLY A 515 -7.43 -27.46 -10.25
CA GLY A 515 -5.99 -27.40 -10.41
C GLY A 515 -5.42 -26.02 -10.07
N ASP A 516 -6.04 -24.96 -10.59
CA ASP A 516 -5.60 -23.57 -10.34
C ASP A 516 -5.76 -23.21 -8.87
N ARG A 517 -6.91 -23.55 -8.27
CA ARG A 517 -7.16 -23.36 -6.84
C ARG A 517 -6.14 -24.10 -5.98
N ALA A 518 -5.81 -25.34 -6.34
CA ALA A 518 -4.81 -26.13 -5.62
C ALA A 518 -3.41 -25.53 -5.73
N LEU A 519 -3.02 -25.05 -6.93
CA LEU A 519 -1.71 -24.44 -7.17
C LEU A 519 -1.57 -23.11 -6.41
N VAL A 520 -2.53 -22.20 -6.55
CA VAL A 520 -2.54 -20.92 -5.83
C VAL A 520 -2.60 -21.16 -4.32
N GLY A 521 -3.48 -22.04 -3.85
CA GLY A 521 -3.57 -22.40 -2.44
C GLY A 521 -2.27 -22.98 -1.87
N LEU A 522 -1.54 -23.81 -2.63
CA LEU A 522 -0.24 -24.33 -2.23
C LEU A 522 0.81 -23.22 -2.11
N VAL A 523 0.85 -22.30 -3.07
CA VAL A 523 1.79 -21.17 -3.09
C VAL A 523 1.53 -20.23 -1.91
N ASP A 524 0.27 -19.86 -1.68
CA ASP A 524 -0.13 -19.00 -0.57
C ASP A 524 0.13 -19.67 0.79
N ALA A 525 -0.18 -20.96 0.93
CA ALA A 525 0.13 -21.71 2.14
C ALA A 525 1.63 -21.78 2.39
N LEU A 526 2.45 -22.02 1.37
CA LEU A 526 3.91 -22.05 1.49
C LEU A 526 4.47 -20.67 1.85
N ALA A 527 3.97 -19.60 1.21
CA ALA A 527 4.34 -18.23 1.52
C ALA A 527 4.01 -17.90 2.98
N LEU A 528 2.79 -18.21 3.43
CA LEU A 528 2.35 -18.01 4.82
C LEU A 528 3.24 -18.79 5.80
N LEU A 529 3.49 -20.08 5.54
CA LEU A 529 4.36 -20.91 6.38
C LEU A 529 5.78 -20.33 6.48
N VAL A 530 6.34 -19.84 5.38
CA VAL A 530 7.67 -19.22 5.36
C VAL A 530 7.69 -17.89 6.11
N VAL A 531 6.65 -17.07 6.01
CA VAL A 531 6.50 -15.85 6.81
C VAL A 531 6.40 -16.17 8.30
N LEU A 532 5.56 -17.15 8.69
CA LEU A 532 5.41 -17.57 10.07
C LEU A 532 6.71 -18.17 10.65
N ALA A 533 7.41 -19.01 9.87
CA ALA A 533 8.71 -19.53 10.26
C ALA A 533 9.76 -18.41 10.39
N GLY A 534 9.73 -17.45 9.47
CA GLY A 534 10.58 -16.25 9.52
C GLY A 534 10.34 -15.41 10.77
N LEU A 535 9.08 -15.18 11.13
CA LEU A 535 8.68 -14.51 12.37
C LEU A 535 9.18 -15.28 13.60
N GLY A 536 8.97 -16.59 13.65
CA GLY A 536 9.46 -17.44 14.74
C GLY A 536 10.99 -17.37 14.89
N ALA A 537 11.72 -17.42 13.77
CA ALA A 537 13.17 -17.27 13.76
C ALA A 537 13.61 -15.87 14.20
N ALA A 538 12.94 -14.81 13.74
CA ALA A 538 13.22 -13.42 14.10
C ALA A 538 13.06 -13.14 15.60
N LEU A 539 12.06 -13.78 16.22
CA LEU A 539 11.72 -13.66 17.64
C LEU A 539 12.53 -14.60 18.54
N SER A 540 13.20 -15.61 17.98
CA SER A 540 14.01 -16.55 18.75
C SER A 540 15.12 -15.83 19.56
N ARG A 541 15.23 -16.18 20.85
CA ARG A 541 16.28 -15.65 21.73
C ARG A 541 17.63 -16.19 21.26
N ARG A 542 18.67 -15.35 21.30
CA ARG A 542 20.06 -15.85 21.14
C ARG A 542 20.31 -16.84 22.27
N ARG A 543 20.40 -18.13 21.97
CA ARG A 543 21.07 -19.07 22.88
C ARG A 543 22.52 -18.60 22.93
N VAL A 544 22.91 -17.96 24.03
CA VAL A 544 24.31 -17.72 24.33
C VAL A 544 24.93 -19.11 24.45
N ARG A 545 25.74 -19.52 23.46
CA ARG A 545 26.64 -20.66 23.67
C ARG A 545 27.58 -20.20 24.79
N HIS A 546 27.39 -20.74 25.99
CA HIS A 546 28.48 -20.78 26.94
C HIS A 546 29.56 -21.63 26.29
N GLU A 547 30.61 -20.98 25.78
CA GLU A 547 31.88 -21.65 25.58
C GLU A 547 32.31 -22.12 26.97
N GLU A 548 32.30 -23.43 27.18
CA GLU A 548 32.93 -24.02 28.35
C GLU A 548 34.38 -23.51 28.42
N PRO A 549 34.85 -23.06 29.59
CA PRO A 549 36.23 -22.64 29.72
C PRO A 549 37.11 -23.85 29.41
N VAL A 550 37.89 -23.75 28.33
CA VAL A 550 38.97 -24.67 28.00
C VAL A 550 39.82 -24.84 29.24
N LYS A 551 39.71 -26.00 29.91
CA LYS A 551 40.65 -26.39 30.96
C LYS A 551 42.04 -26.41 30.33
N ARG A 552 42.83 -25.37 30.63
CA ARG A 552 44.27 -25.40 30.38
C ARG A 552 44.84 -26.57 31.20
N GLN A 553 45.19 -27.65 30.52
CA GLN A 553 46.17 -28.58 31.03
C GLN A 553 47.55 -28.00 30.73
N THR A 554 48.32 -27.75 31.78
CA THR A 554 49.77 -27.50 31.74
C THR A 554 50.36 -27.94 33.08
N PRO A 555 51.56 -28.51 33.10
CA PRO A 555 52.14 -29.54 32.22
C PRO A 555 51.94 -30.96 32.77
#